data_AF-A0A0D2P202-F1
#
_entry.id   AF-A0A0D2P202-F1
#
_cell.length_a   1.000
_cell.length_b   1.000
_cell.length_c   1.000
_cell.angle_alpha   90.00
_cell.angle_beta   90.00
_cell.angle_gamma   90.00
#
_symmetry.space_group_name_H-M   'P 1'
#
loop_
_entity.id
_entity.type
_entity.pdbx_description
1 polymer ?
#
loop_
_entity_poly.entity_id
_entity_poly.type
_entity_poly.pdbx_seq_one_letter_code
_entity_poly.pdbx_strand_id
1 'polypeptide(L)'
;MALPTGNDVELQRGSLSLPVDLGSGLKINIYCHTVIIERPHTAPIVPGNPSPPSSQPLRGIWVRTGGVLDFMRTLYQNILGRDPESHAVLEGSTREVYTRGLAYTVGRFFTSPEYTAKGLSTEATVDKFYLSVLGRHPEAEGRAHWIEEIRQGMTLWTVAEKFVGSDEYRRRVEADQAPDPIHWPQ
;
A
#
# COMPACT_ATOMS: atom_id res chain seq x y z
N MET A 1 -56.02 9.39 -15.42
CA MET A 1 -54.95 10.35 -15.06
C MET A 1 -53.78 9.52 -14.60
N ALA A 2 -52.79 9.30 -15.46
CA ALA A 2 -51.67 8.39 -15.22
C ALA A 2 -50.39 9.20 -15.08
N LEU A 3 -49.60 8.92 -14.04
CA LEU A 3 -48.27 9.51 -13.81
C LEU A 3 -47.25 8.82 -14.74
N PRO A 4 -46.33 9.54 -15.39
CA PRO A 4 -45.21 8.91 -16.05
C PRO A 4 -44.13 8.53 -15.03
N THR A 5 -43.79 7.26 -14.99
CA THR A 5 -42.56 6.69 -14.43
C THR A 5 -41.40 6.97 -15.39
N GLY A 6 -40.36 7.65 -14.94
CA GLY A 6 -39.12 7.86 -15.71
C GLY A 6 -38.01 8.38 -14.82
N ASN A 7 -37.15 7.46 -14.35
CA ASN A 7 -35.81 7.81 -13.87
C ASN A 7 -34.92 7.93 -15.11
N ASP A 8 -34.59 9.15 -15.52
CA ASP A 8 -33.48 9.41 -16.43
C ASP A 8 -32.34 10.05 -15.64
N VAL A 9 -31.30 9.25 -15.36
CA VAL A 9 -30.02 9.73 -14.84
C VAL A 9 -29.10 9.88 -16.06
N GLU A 10 -28.91 11.13 -16.50
CA GLU A 10 -27.93 11.45 -17.55
C GLU A 10 -26.52 11.45 -16.96
N LEU A 11 -25.74 10.43 -17.32
CA LEU A 11 -24.33 10.29 -16.96
C LEU A 11 -23.47 11.22 -17.82
N GLN A 12 -23.21 12.45 -17.36
CA GLN A 12 -22.12 13.25 -17.93
C GLN A 12 -20.79 12.82 -17.29
N ARG A 13 -20.02 12.00 -18.03
CA ARG A 13 -18.62 11.66 -17.71
C ARG A 13 -17.74 12.91 -17.90
N GLY A 14 -17.55 13.70 -16.84
CA GLY A 14 -16.60 14.80 -16.80
C GLY A 14 -15.27 14.37 -16.17
N SER A 15 -14.22 14.19 -16.97
CA SER A 15 -12.83 14.13 -16.47
C SER A 15 -12.34 15.56 -16.26
N LEU A 16 -12.12 15.99 -15.02
CA LEU A 16 -11.52 17.31 -14.74
C LEU A 16 -10.00 17.18 -14.65
N SER A 17 -9.31 17.47 -15.75
CA SER A 17 -7.85 17.53 -15.80
C SER A 17 -7.38 18.92 -15.40
N LEU A 18 -6.67 19.06 -14.27
CA LEU A 18 -5.95 20.29 -13.94
C LEU A 18 -4.48 20.14 -14.36
N PRO A 19 -3.99 20.86 -15.37
CA PRO A 19 -2.58 20.84 -15.70
C PRO A 19 -1.79 21.58 -14.61
N VAL A 20 -0.84 20.91 -13.97
CA VAL A 20 0.18 21.56 -13.14
C VAL A 20 1.42 21.76 -14.01
N ASP A 21 1.74 23.02 -14.34
CA ASP A 21 2.96 23.37 -15.07
C ASP A 21 4.12 23.56 -14.10
N LEU A 22 5.16 22.73 -14.23
CA LEU A 22 6.36 22.76 -13.41
C LEU A 22 7.57 23.37 -14.15
N GLY A 23 7.34 24.17 -15.20
CA GLY A 23 8.35 25.06 -15.77
C GLY A 23 9.43 24.41 -16.65
N SER A 24 9.16 23.24 -17.25
CA SER A 24 10.11 22.57 -18.16
C SER A 24 9.44 21.77 -19.28
N GLY A 25 8.17 22.06 -19.60
CA GLY A 25 7.43 21.37 -20.68
C GLY A 25 6.94 19.96 -20.33
N LEU A 26 7.16 19.49 -19.10
CA LEU A 26 6.63 18.22 -18.61
C LEU A 26 5.19 18.42 -18.09
N LYS A 27 4.21 17.73 -18.70
CA LYS A 27 2.81 17.71 -18.25
C LYS A 27 2.52 16.43 -17.48
N ILE A 28 2.15 16.54 -16.21
CA ILE A 28 1.67 15.42 -15.38
C ILE A 28 0.15 15.47 -15.37
N ASN A 29 -0.50 14.41 -15.84
CA ASN A 29 -1.96 14.25 -15.69
C ASN A 29 -2.26 13.59 -14.35
N ILE A 30 -2.82 14.37 -13.41
CA ILE A 30 -3.30 13.87 -12.13
C ILE A 30 -4.77 13.46 -12.32
N TYR A 31 -5.04 12.15 -12.31
CA TYR A 31 -6.41 11.64 -12.32
C TYR A 31 -6.98 11.74 -10.90
N CYS A 32 -7.72 12.81 -10.62
CA CYS A 32 -8.60 12.88 -9.46
C CYS A 32 -9.83 12.01 -9.77
N HIS A 33 -9.90 10.80 -9.23
CA HIS A 33 -11.19 10.10 -9.19
C HIS A 33 -12.06 10.82 -8.15
N THR A 34 -13.00 11.62 -8.63
CA THR A 34 -14.06 12.19 -7.81
C THR A 34 -14.80 11.06 -7.10
N VAL A 35 -14.66 10.97 -5.78
CA VAL A 35 -15.55 10.17 -4.95
C VAL A 35 -16.78 11.01 -4.69
N ILE A 36 -17.91 10.62 -5.29
CA ILE A 36 -19.23 11.13 -4.89
C ILE A 36 -19.54 10.48 -3.53
N ILE A 37 -19.47 11.27 -2.44
CA ILE A 37 -20.01 10.86 -1.14
C ILE A 37 -21.45 11.36 -1.10
N GLU A 38 -22.42 10.51 -1.41
CA GLU A 38 -23.82 10.82 -1.09
C GLU A 38 -23.99 10.70 0.43
N ARG A 39 -24.32 11.82 1.11
CA ARG A 39 -24.87 11.78 2.47
C ARG A 39 -26.36 11.45 2.35
N PRO A 40 -26.85 10.49 3.15
CA PRO A 40 -27.72 10.96 4.22
C PRO A 40 -27.59 10.11 5.49
N HIS A 41 -27.23 10.76 6.60
CA HIS A 41 -27.97 10.56 7.85
C HIS A 41 -27.63 11.68 8.82
N THR A 42 -28.52 12.65 8.95
CA THR A 42 -28.61 13.49 10.15
C THR A 42 -29.13 12.61 11.28
N ALA A 43 -28.23 12.06 12.10
CA ALA A 43 -28.60 11.51 13.39
C ALA A 43 -28.56 12.65 14.44
N PRO A 44 -29.54 12.74 15.36
CA PRO A 44 -29.62 13.83 16.34
C PRO A 44 -28.42 13.80 17.28
N ILE A 45 -27.91 14.98 17.62
CA ILE A 45 -26.81 15.17 18.58
C ILE A 45 -27.33 14.82 19.97
N VAL A 46 -26.87 13.71 20.55
CA VAL A 46 -27.04 13.41 21.98
C VAL A 46 -25.81 13.94 22.71
N PRO A 47 -25.93 14.94 23.61
CA PRO A 47 -24.79 15.46 24.34
C PRO A 47 -24.40 14.46 25.45
N GLY A 48 -23.21 13.86 25.34
CA GLY A 48 -22.62 13.07 26.43
C GLY A 48 -21.86 11.79 26.08
N ASN A 49 -21.66 11.43 24.81
CA ASN A 49 -20.92 10.21 24.46
C ASN A 49 -19.42 10.50 24.25
N PRO A 50 -18.48 9.75 24.88
CA PRO A 50 -17.04 9.92 24.63
C PRO A 50 -16.68 9.68 23.16
N SER A 51 -15.60 10.34 22.73
CA SER A 51 -15.08 10.36 21.35
C SER A 51 -15.19 9.00 20.64
N PRO A 52 -15.59 8.96 19.34
CA PRO A 52 -15.69 7.72 18.61
C PRO A 52 -14.30 7.05 18.48
N PRO A 53 -14.21 5.71 18.59
CA PRO A 53 -12.96 4.99 18.34
C PRO A 53 -12.52 5.20 16.88
N SER A 54 -11.20 5.13 16.68
CA SER A 54 -10.49 5.29 15.40
C SER A 54 -11.27 4.69 14.23
N SER A 55 -11.55 5.54 13.25
CA SER A 55 -12.17 5.19 11.98
C SER A 55 -11.23 4.30 11.18
N GLN A 56 -11.19 3.01 11.53
CA GLN A 56 -10.74 1.97 10.63
C GLN A 56 -11.61 2.09 9.37
N PRO A 57 -11.02 2.19 8.16
CA PRO A 57 -11.81 2.05 6.95
C PRO A 57 -12.55 0.71 7.01
N LEU A 58 -13.82 0.71 6.59
CA LEU A 58 -14.68 -0.48 6.61
C LEU A 58 -13.92 -1.68 6.00
N ARG A 59 -13.77 -2.76 6.77
CA ARG A 59 -13.29 -4.05 6.26
C ARG A 59 -14.07 -4.38 4.98
N GLY A 60 -13.40 -4.43 3.83
CA GLY A 60 -13.92 -5.04 2.62
C GLY A 60 -14.14 -4.18 1.38
N ILE A 61 -13.90 -2.85 1.40
CA ILE A 61 -13.87 -2.08 0.14
C ILE A 61 -12.42 -2.01 -0.35
N TRP A 62 -12.02 -3.04 -1.09
CA TRP A 62 -10.79 -3.07 -1.85
C TRP A 62 -10.96 -2.24 -3.12
N VAL A 63 -10.59 -0.96 -3.07
CA VAL A 63 -10.38 -0.21 -4.31
C VAL A 63 -9.00 -0.61 -4.82
N ARG A 64 -8.95 -1.37 -5.92
CA ARG A 64 -7.71 -1.59 -6.67
C ARG A 64 -7.38 -0.32 -7.48
N THR A 65 -6.92 0.72 -6.79
CA THR A 65 -6.17 1.82 -7.41
C THR A 65 -4.73 1.34 -7.60
N GLY A 66 -4.45 0.56 -8.66
CA GLY A 66 -3.18 -0.16 -8.91
C GLY A 66 -1.87 0.66 -9.01
N GLY A 67 -1.76 1.80 -8.31
CA GLY A 67 -0.56 2.56 -8.10
C GLY A 67 0.05 2.34 -6.70
N VAL A 68 0.96 3.25 -6.33
CA VAL A 68 1.79 3.12 -5.12
C VAL A 68 0.99 2.97 -3.83
N LEU A 69 -0.21 3.57 -3.71
CA LEU A 69 -1.06 3.44 -2.52
C LEU A 69 -1.48 1.99 -2.22
N ASP A 70 -1.89 1.26 -3.25
CA ASP A 70 -2.30 -0.14 -3.08
C ASP A 70 -1.09 -1.03 -2.78
N PHE A 71 0.02 -0.80 -3.48
CA PHE A 71 1.26 -1.50 -3.19
C PHE A 71 1.73 -1.26 -1.75
N MET A 72 1.64 -0.01 -1.27
CA MET A 72 1.94 0.33 0.13
C MET A 72 1.02 -0.39 1.11
N ARG A 73 -0.27 -0.54 0.77
CA ARG A 73 -1.22 -1.32 1.59
C ARG A 73 -0.81 -2.80 1.64
N THR A 74 -0.40 -3.37 0.50
CA THR A 74 0.16 -4.73 0.45
C THR A 74 1.40 -4.86 1.33
N LEU A 75 2.29 -3.86 1.39
CA LEU A 75 3.46 -3.92 2.27
C LEU A 75 3.08 -3.96 3.76
N TYR A 76 2.07 -3.18 4.19
CA TYR A 76 1.53 -3.27 5.56
C TYR A 76 1.05 -4.70 5.87
N GLN A 77 0.29 -5.30 4.95
CA GLN A 77 -0.26 -6.63 5.15
C GLN A 77 0.82 -7.71 5.11
N ASN A 78 1.72 -7.65 4.13
CA ASN A 78 2.71 -8.72 3.91
C ASN A 78 3.85 -8.65 4.92
N ILE A 79 4.26 -7.45 5.35
CA ILE A 79 5.36 -7.29 6.31
C ILE A 79 4.82 -7.31 7.74
N LEU A 80 3.85 -6.44 8.06
CA LEU A 80 3.34 -6.24 9.42
C LEU A 80 2.15 -7.15 9.77
N GLY A 81 1.49 -7.77 8.79
CA GLY A 81 0.36 -8.67 9.05
C GLY A 81 -0.92 -7.93 9.44
N ARG A 82 -1.08 -6.66 9.06
CA ARG A 82 -2.26 -5.84 9.36
C ARG A 82 -2.53 -4.82 8.28
N ASP A 83 -3.72 -4.24 8.31
CA ASP A 83 -4.04 -3.04 7.53
C ASP A 83 -3.40 -1.78 8.13
N PRO A 84 -3.15 -0.73 7.31
CA PRO A 84 -2.82 0.58 7.83
C PRO A 84 -3.98 1.12 8.70
N GLU A 85 -3.63 1.87 9.74
CA GLU A 85 -4.58 2.37 10.74
C GLU A 85 -5.62 3.32 10.14
N SER A 86 -5.24 4.04 9.08
CA SER A 86 -6.10 4.97 8.35
C SER A 86 -5.54 5.26 6.96
N HIS A 87 -6.36 5.87 6.10
CA HIS A 87 -5.92 6.37 4.79
C HIS A 87 -4.80 7.40 4.90
N ALA A 88 -4.85 8.29 5.90
CA ALA A 88 -3.82 9.32 6.10
C ALA A 88 -2.44 8.72 6.45
N VAL A 89 -2.40 7.63 7.21
CA VAL A 89 -1.14 6.89 7.49
C VAL A 89 -0.58 6.26 6.22
N LEU A 90 -1.47 5.70 5.38
CA LEU A 90 -1.09 5.12 4.10
C LEU A 90 -0.54 6.18 3.13
N GLU A 91 -1.19 7.34 3.02
CA GLU A 91 -0.70 8.48 2.23
C GLU A 91 0.63 9.02 2.74
N GLY A 92 0.79 9.16 4.06
CA GLY A 92 2.05 9.61 4.66
C GLY A 92 3.21 8.66 4.34
N SER A 93 2.97 7.35 4.43
CA SER A 93 3.97 6.34 4.06
C SER A 93 4.25 6.33 2.55
N THR A 94 3.23 6.56 1.74
CA THR A 94 3.37 6.71 0.28
C THR A 94 4.20 7.95 -0.08
N ARG A 95 4.03 9.06 0.65
CA ARG A 95 4.88 10.26 0.51
C ARG A 95 6.35 9.98 0.84
N GLU A 96 6.60 9.08 1.77
CA GLU A 96 7.97 8.65 2.11
C GLU A 96 8.65 7.95 0.93
N VAL A 97 7.91 7.15 0.16
CA VAL A 97 8.42 6.55 -1.09
C VAL A 97 8.89 7.62 -2.06
N TYR A 98 8.12 8.70 -2.23
CA TYR A 98 8.49 9.79 -3.14
C TYR A 98 9.66 10.64 -2.66
N THR A 99 9.89 10.73 -1.35
CA THR A 99 10.94 11.60 -0.78
C THR A 99 12.23 10.86 -0.45
N ARG A 100 12.16 9.58 -0.11
CA ARG A 100 13.30 8.75 0.33
C ARG A 100 13.53 7.51 -0.53
N GLY A 101 12.58 7.16 -1.39
CA GLY A 101 12.62 5.98 -2.24
C GLY A 101 11.96 4.76 -1.62
N LEU A 102 11.65 3.78 -2.47
CA LEU A 102 10.94 2.57 -2.06
C LEU A 102 11.79 1.65 -1.19
N ALA A 103 13.07 1.44 -1.53
CA ALA A 103 13.98 0.63 -0.71
C ALA A 103 14.06 1.16 0.73
N TYR A 104 14.13 2.49 0.88
CA TYR A 104 14.04 3.14 2.17
C TYR A 104 12.67 2.88 2.85
N THR A 105 11.57 2.91 2.13
CA THR A 105 10.28 2.68 2.79
C THR A 105 10.12 1.21 3.23
N VAL A 106 10.58 0.24 2.43
CA VAL A 106 10.54 -1.20 2.73
C VAL A 106 11.41 -1.53 3.95
N GLY A 107 12.68 -1.11 3.96
CA GLY A 107 13.57 -1.41 5.08
C GLY A 107 13.03 -0.84 6.41
N ARG A 108 12.36 0.32 6.37
CA ARG A 108 11.72 0.94 7.56
C ARG A 108 10.70 0.00 8.19
N PHE A 109 9.91 -0.73 7.39
CA PHE A 109 8.96 -1.72 7.91
C PHE A 109 9.68 -2.86 8.62
N PHE A 110 10.70 -3.44 7.98
CA PHE A 110 11.47 -4.57 8.53
C PHE A 110 12.32 -4.20 9.76
N THR A 111 12.67 -2.92 9.93
CA THR A 111 13.39 -2.43 11.12
C THR A 111 12.48 -1.72 12.13
N SER A 112 11.17 -1.69 11.89
CA SER A 112 10.23 -1.01 12.79
C SER A 112 10.13 -1.73 14.14
N PRO A 113 9.86 -1.00 15.25
CA PRO A 113 9.59 -1.63 16.55
C PRO A 113 8.44 -2.64 16.49
N GLU A 114 7.44 -2.39 15.64
CA GLU A 114 6.32 -3.31 15.44
C GLU A 114 6.76 -4.63 14.82
N TYR A 115 7.62 -4.59 13.80
CA TYR A 115 8.14 -5.79 13.17
C TYR A 115 9.09 -6.55 14.09
N THR A 116 10.00 -5.85 14.76
CA THR A 116 10.97 -6.49 15.68
C THR A 116 10.29 -7.12 16.90
N ALA A 117 9.20 -6.53 17.39
CA ALA A 117 8.39 -7.10 18.47
C ALA A 117 7.75 -8.46 18.13
N LYS A 118 7.64 -8.82 16.84
CA LYS A 118 7.16 -10.15 16.42
C LYS A 118 8.18 -11.27 16.69
N GLY A 119 9.45 -10.95 16.96
CA GLY A 119 10.48 -11.94 17.28
C GLY A 119 10.71 -13.00 16.19
N LEU A 120 10.49 -12.62 14.92
CA LEU A 120 10.61 -13.55 13.79
C LEU A 120 12.07 -13.96 13.57
N SER A 121 12.28 -15.19 13.10
CA SER A 121 13.61 -15.65 12.71
C SER A 121 14.12 -14.97 11.44
N THR A 122 15.42 -15.07 11.19
CA THR A 122 16.04 -14.58 9.94
C THR A 122 15.40 -15.23 8.72
N GLU A 123 15.13 -16.54 8.81
CA GLU A 123 14.48 -17.34 7.77
C GLU A 123 13.10 -16.78 7.41
N ALA A 124 12.25 -16.54 8.41
CA ALA A 124 10.91 -15.97 8.20
C ALA A 124 10.99 -14.53 7.65
N THR A 125 12.01 -13.77 8.05
CA THR A 125 12.26 -12.42 7.55
C THR A 125 12.65 -12.43 6.07
N VAL A 126 13.54 -13.34 5.66
CA VAL A 126 13.89 -13.51 4.25
C VAL A 126 12.67 -13.93 3.44
N ASP A 127 11.88 -14.88 3.92
CA ASP A 127 10.63 -15.30 3.24
C ASP A 127 9.69 -14.11 3.03
N LYS A 128 9.55 -13.25 4.04
CA LYS A 128 8.77 -12.01 3.96
C LYS A 128 9.33 -11.02 2.95
N PHE A 129 10.65 -10.89 2.78
CA PHE A 129 11.21 -10.02 1.73
C PHE A 129 10.79 -10.48 0.34
N TYR A 130 10.98 -11.76 0.02
CA TYR A 130 10.59 -12.33 -1.26
C TYR A 130 9.10 -12.15 -1.53
N LEU A 131 8.28 -12.48 -0.55
CA LEU A 131 6.83 -12.44 -0.71
C LEU A 131 6.28 -11.01 -0.75
N SER A 132 6.84 -10.07 0.02
CA SER A 132 6.34 -8.69 0.09
C SER A 132 6.86 -7.80 -1.03
N VAL A 133 8.08 -8.05 -1.52
CA VAL A 133 8.73 -7.20 -2.53
C VAL A 133 8.66 -7.83 -3.92
N LEU A 134 8.85 -9.15 -4.01
CA LEU A 134 8.83 -9.88 -5.28
C LEU A 134 7.52 -10.63 -5.50
N GLY A 135 6.66 -10.84 -4.50
CA GLY A 135 5.39 -11.54 -4.70
C GLY A 135 5.54 -13.02 -5.06
N ARG A 136 6.63 -13.66 -4.61
CA ARG A 136 6.85 -15.10 -4.78
C ARG A 136 7.58 -15.69 -3.59
N HIS A 137 7.59 -17.01 -3.49
CA HIS A 137 8.43 -17.71 -2.53
C HIS A 137 9.90 -17.73 -2.98
N PRO A 138 10.87 -17.71 -2.04
CA PRO A 138 12.27 -17.88 -2.38
C PRO A 138 12.59 -19.29 -2.86
N GLU A 139 13.52 -19.42 -3.80
CA GLU A 139 14.20 -20.68 -4.05
C GLU A 139 15.17 -21.01 -2.90
N ALA A 140 15.49 -22.30 -2.72
CA ALA A 140 16.33 -22.77 -1.61
C ALA A 140 17.70 -22.07 -1.55
N GLU A 141 18.37 -21.93 -2.70
CA GLU A 141 19.69 -21.29 -2.80
C GLU A 141 19.61 -19.79 -2.50
N GLY A 142 18.67 -19.09 -3.15
CA GLY A 142 18.46 -17.66 -2.93
C GLY A 142 18.10 -17.36 -1.47
N ARG A 143 17.28 -18.20 -0.84
CA ARG A 143 16.95 -18.10 0.59
C ARG A 143 18.19 -18.24 1.46
N ALA A 144 18.98 -19.28 1.22
CA ALA A 144 20.18 -19.59 2.00
C ALA A 144 21.22 -18.46 1.91
N HIS A 145 21.41 -17.89 0.71
CA HIS A 145 22.29 -16.76 0.50
C HIS A 145 21.92 -15.57 1.39
N TRP A 146 20.67 -15.09 1.35
CA TRP A 146 20.27 -13.93 2.16
C TRP A 146 20.32 -14.19 3.66
N ILE A 147 19.99 -15.42 4.10
CA ILE A 147 20.13 -15.81 5.50
C ILE A 147 21.59 -15.65 5.95
N GLU A 148 22.53 -16.13 5.14
CA GLU A 148 23.95 -16.05 5.45
C GLU A 148 24.46 -14.61 5.45
N GLU A 149 24.11 -13.81 4.44
CA GLU A 149 24.48 -12.38 4.40
C GLU A 149 24.00 -11.62 5.64
N ILE A 150 22.76 -11.87 6.08
CA ILE A 150 22.22 -11.25 7.30
C ILE A 150 22.97 -11.72 8.55
N ARG A 151 23.32 -13.01 8.64
CA ARG A 151 24.10 -13.56 9.75
C ARG A 151 25.52 -13.01 9.81
N GLN A 152 26.09 -12.65 8.66
CA GLN A 152 27.39 -11.99 8.54
C GLN A 152 27.33 -10.48 8.84
N GLY A 153 26.15 -9.95 9.18
CA GLY A 153 25.97 -8.57 9.62
C GLY A 153 25.37 -7.64 8.56
N MET A 154 24.92 -8.16 7.41
CA MET A 154 24.18 -7.35 6.46
C MET A 154 22.88 -6.85 7.09
N THR A 155 22.66 -5.53 7.00
CA THR A 155 21.47 -4.91 7.57
C THR A 155 20.23 -5.19 6.71
N LEU A 156 19.05 -5.24 7.35
CA LEU A 156 17.77 -5.38 6.62
C LEU A 156 17.51 -4.18 5.68
N TRP A 157 18.13 -3.04 5.95
CA TRP A 157 18.16 -1.89 5.04
C TRP A 157 18.85 -2.23 3.72
N THR A 158 20.06 -2.77 3.81
CA THR A 158 20.82 -3.20 2.63
C THR A 158 20.10 -4.33 1.88
N VAL A 159 19.47 -5.26 2.58
CA VAL A 159 18.64 -6.29 1.94
C VAL A 159 17.49 -5.66 1.16
N ALA A 160 16.76 -4.69 1.73
CA ALA A 160 15.69 -3.98 1.03
C ALA A 160 16.19 -3.27 -0.24
N GLU A 161 17.35 -2.60 -0.16
CA GLU A 161 18.01 -1.98 -1.32
C GLU A 161 18.34 -2.99 -2.42
N LYS A 162 18.89 -4.16 -2.05
CA LYS A 162 19.24 -5.21 -3.01
C LYS A 162 18.01 -5.83 -3.66
N PHE A 163 16.93 -6.05 -2.92
CA PHE A 163 15.68 -6.59 -3.48
C PHE A 163 15.03 -5.60 -4.43
N VAL A 164 14.79 -4.36 -3.98
CA VAL A 164 14.13 -3.32 -4.78
C VAL A 164 15.00 -2.90 -5.97
N GLY A 165 16.32 -2.91 -5.82
CA GLY A 165 17.27 -2.60 -6.89
C GLY A 165 17.57 -3.77 -7.83
N SER A 166 16.96 -4.94 -7.65
CA SER A 166 17.25 -6.13 -8.46
C SER A 166 16.61 -6.08 -9.86
N ASP A 167 17.26 -6.74 -10.81
CA ASP A 167 16.69 -7.00 -12.14
C ASP A 167 15.39 -7.81 -12.08
N GLU A 168 15.22 -8.62 -11.05
CA GLU A 168 13.99 -9.34 -10.86
C GLU A 168 12.84 -8.41 -10.48
N TYR A 169 13.04 -7.53 -9.49
CA TYR A 169 12.02 -6.56 -9.10
C TYR A 169 11.59 -5.71 -10.29
N ARG A 170 12.55 -5.20 -11.06
CA ARG A 170 12.28 -4.47 -12.30
C ARG A 170 11.42 -5.27 -13.28
N ARG A 171 11.77 -6.52 -13.57
CA ARG A 171 10.99 -7.39 -14.48
C ARG A 171 9.57 -7.63 -13.98
N ARG A 172 9.37 -7.77 -12.67
CA ARG A 172 8.03 -7.96 -12.08
C ARG A 172 7.17 -6.71 -12.21
N VAL A 173 7.74 -5.53 -11.95
CA VAL A 173 7.05 -4.25 -12.16
C VAL A 173 6.70 -4.04 -13.64
N GLU A 174 7.63 -4.31 -14.56
CA GLU A 174 7.38 -4.22 -16.00
C GLU A 174 6.30 -5.19 -16.49
N ALA A 175 6.17 -6.35 -15.85
CA ALA A 175 5.13 -7.33 -16.11
C ALA A 175 3.78 -7.04 -15.43
N ASP A 176 3.65 -5.91 -14.72
CA ASP A 176 2.49 -5.57 -13.88
C ASP A 176 2.15 -6.65 -12.82
N GLN A 177 3.19 -7.34 -12.33
CA GLN A 177 3.10 -8.39 -11.33
C GLN A 177 3.41 -7.84 -9.93
N ALA A 178 2.53 -6.95 -9.45
CA ALA A 178 2.60 -6.50 -8.08
C ALA A 178 2.30 -7.66 -7.10
N PRO A 179 2.93 -7.69 -5.92
CA PRO A 179 2.60 -8.67 -4.90
C PRO A 179 1.13 -8.55 -4.45
N ASP A 180 0.48 -9.70 -4.27
CA ASP A 180 -0.84 -9.76 -3.66
C ASP A 180 -0.75 -9.68 -2.11
N PRO A 181 -1.81 -9.22 -1.44
CA PRO A 181 -1.99 -9.39 0.00
C PRO A 181 -1.84 -10.84 0.46
N ILE A 182 -1.01 -11.05 1.49
CA ILE A 182 -0.73 -12.37 2.05
C ILE A 182 -1.39 -12.50 3.41
N HIS A 183 -2.17 -13.56 3.55
CA HIS A 183 -2.69 -14.01 4.83
C HIS A 183 -1.70 -14.96 5.48
N TRP A 184 -0.77 -14.40 6.26
CA TRP A 184 0.19 -15.22 7.00
C TRP A 184 -0.52 -16.10 8.04
N PRO A 185 -0.19 -17.41 8.11
CA PRO A 185 -0.67 -18.25 9.20
C PRO A 185 -0.18 -17.66 10.52
N GLN A 186 -1.09 -17.53 11.48
CA GLN A 186 -0.85 -16.95 12.81
C GLN A 186 -0.10 -17.94 13.70
#